data_AF-A0A1R1B9H6-F1
#
_entry.id   AF-A0A1R1B9H6-F1
#
_cell.length_a   1.000
_cell.length_b   1.000
_cell.length_c   1.000
_cell.angle_alpha   90.00
_cell.angle_beta   90.00
_cell.angle_gamma   90.00
#
_symmetry.space_group_name_H-M   'P 1'
#
loop_
_entity.id
_entity.type
_entity.pdbx_description
1 polymer ?
#
loop_
_entity_poly.entity_id
_entity_poly.type
_entity_poly.pdbx_seq_one_letter_code
_entity_poly.pdbx_strand_id
1 'polypeptide(L)'
;MTDGYDERIIRRIINWINTSSPSEQATELEGDKVPLLLKINMIDGDLITLEPAYNCKGRLIKTCTAVDGEIVLTKNKKKIRLTSQELYDWISMNLLDHLKKNF
;
A
#
# COMPACT_ATOMS: atom_id res chain seq x y z
N MET A 1 10.54 15.45 17.72
CA MET A 1 10.44 14.19 18.47
C MET A 1 9.29 13.42 17.86
N THR A 2 9.58 12.43 17.00
CA THR A 2 8.59 11.38 16.71
C THR A 2 8.41 10.64 18.02
N ASP A 3 7.19 10.60 18.55
CA ASP A 3 6.94 9.89 19.79
C ASP A 3 7.21 8.39 19.60
N GLY A 4 7.37 7.64 20.70
CA GLY A 4 7.54 6.19 20.61
C GLY A 4 6.31 5.45 20.08
N TYR A 5 5.23 6.15 19.71
CA TYR A 5 4.03 5.57 19.11
C TYR A 5 4.19 5.46 17.58
N ASP A 6 4.67 6.51 16.92
CA ASP A 6 5.02 6.47 15.49
C ASP A 6 6.05 5.37 15.18
N GLU A 7 7.06 5.23 16.04
CA GLU A 7 8.09 4.20 15.88
C GLU A 7 7.52 2.77 16.00
N ARG A 8 6.55 2.56 16.90
CA ARG A 8 5.89 1.26 17.07
C ARG A 8 5.03 0.90 15.85
N ILE A 9 4.32 1.87 15.28
CA ILE A 9 3.54 1.69 14.06
C ILE A 9 4.46 1.35 12.89
N ILE A 10 5.53 2.13 12.69
CA ILE A 10 6.49 1.89 11.59
C ILE A 10 7.09 0.49 11.72
N ARG A 11 7.55 0.08 12.90
CA ARG A 11 8.08 -1.28 13.13
C ARG A 11 7.06 -2.37 12.78
N ARG A 12 5.78 -2.16 13.11
CA ARG A 12 4.71 -3.10 12.76
C ARG A 12 4.50 -3.20 11.26
N ILE A 13 4.49 -2.07 10.55
CA ILE A 13 4.37 -2.03 9.09
C ILE A 13 5.56 -2.74 8.41
N ILE A 14 6.78 -2.46 8.88
CA ILE A 14 7.98 -3.13 8.37
C ILE A 14 7.93 -4.65 8.63
N ASN A 15 7.46 -5.06 9.81
CA ASN A 15 7.29 -6.48 10.11
C ASN A 15 6.31 -7.13 9.12
N TRP A 16 5.16 -6.52 8.88
CA TRP A 16 4.19 -7.03 7.90
C TRP A 16 4.77 -7.14 6.49
N ILE A 17 5.52 -6.15 6.03
CA ILE A 17 6.23 -6.21 4.73
C ILE A 17 7.16 -7.41 4.70
N ASN A 18 7.98 -7.60 5.73
CA ASN A 18 8.99 -8.66 5.78
C ASN A 18 8.39 -10.07 5.87
N THR A 19 7.21 -10.21 6.47
CA THR A 19 6.49 -11.49 6.58
C THR A 19 5.50 -11.72 5.45
N SER A 20 5.34 -10.76 4.53
CA SER A 20 4.46 -10.89 3.37
C SER A 20 5.04 -11.87 2.35
N SER A 21 4.15 -12.54 1.62
CA SER A 21 4.54 -13.34 0.46
C SER A 21 4.38 -12.54 -0.84
N PRO A 22 5.31 -12.64 -1.81
CA PRO A 22 5.09 -12.07 -3.14
C PRO A 22 3.82 -12.67 -3.77
N SER A 23 3.00 -11.85 -4.42
CA SER A 23 1.85 -12.33 -5.21
C SER A 23 2.30 -12.68 -6.63
N GLU A 24 1.76 -13.76 -7.21
CA GLU A 24 2.11 -14.27 -8.55
C GLU A 24 1.62 -13.38 -9.70
N GLN A 25 0.72 -12.42 -9.44
CA GLN A 25 0.18 -11.54 -10.49
C GLN A 25 1.12 -10.37 -10.81
N ALA A 26 1.49 -10.27 -12.09
CA ALA A 26 2.29 -9.18 -12.64
C ALA A 26 1.66 -7.81 -12.36
N THR A 27 2.48 -6.89 -11.84
CA THR A 27 2.09 -5.54 -11.42
C THR A 27 1.96 -4.58 -12.61
N GLU A 28 1.02 -4.81 -13.53
CA GLU A 28 0.62 -3.76 -14.48
C GLU A 28 -0.52 -2.93 -13.89
N LEU A 29 -0.14 -2.04 -12.97
CA LEU A 29 -0.99 -0.90 -12.60
C LEU A 29 -0.62 0.28 -13.50
N GLU A 30 -1.18 0.31 -14.70
CA GLU A 30 -1.28 1.53 -15.48
C GLU A 30 -2.50 2.35 -15.02
N GLY A 31 -2.25 3.28 -14.10
CA GLY A 31 -3.20 4.31 -13.71
C GLY A 31 -2.48 5.41 -12.96
N ASP A 32 -2.42 6.61 -13.55
CA ASP A 32 -1.66 7.76 -13.02
C ASP A 32 -2.21 8.36 -11.71
N LYS A 33 -3.34 7.85 -11.21
CA LYS A 33 -3.98 8.35 -9.99
C LYS A 33 -4.63 7.22 -9.21
N VAL A 34 -3.82 6.46 -8.48
CA VAL A 34 -4.36 5.75 -7.31
C VAL A 34 -4.44 6.80 -6.20
N PRO A 35 -5.63 7.09 -5.66
CA PRO A 35 -5.85 8.28 -4.83
C PRO A 35 -5.15 8.21 -3.46
N LEU A 36 -4.61 7.05 -3.06
CA LEU A 36 -4.31 6.78 -1.65
C LEU A 36 -2.99 6.03 -1.50
N LEU A 37 -2.00 6.73 -0.96
CA LEU A 37 -0.62 6.29 -0.82
C LEU A 37 -0.15 6.55 0.60
N LEU A 38 0.16 5.50 1.35
CA LEU A 38 0.97 5.65 2.56
C LEU A 38 2.43 5.85 2.12
N LYS A 39 3.12 6.85 2.69
CA LYS A 39 4.51 7.16 2.40
C LYS A 39 5.34 7.01 3.67
N ILE A 40 6.40 6.20 3.61
CA ILE A 40 7.31 5.96 4.72
C ILE A 40 8.72 6.35 4.28
N ASN A 41 9.31 7.31 4.99
CA ASN A 41 10.72 7.63 4.84
C ASN A 41 11.52 6.66 5.72
N MET A 42 12.32 5.83 5.07
CA MET A 42 13.21 4.89 5.74
C MET A 42 14.45 5.63 6.26
N ILE A 43 15.09 5.06 7.29
CA ILE A 43 16.29 5.65 7.91
C ILE A 43 17.47 5.72 6.92
N ASP A 44 17.52 4.80 5.95
CA ASP A 44 18.52 4.79 4.87
C ASP A 44 18.26 5.87 3.79
N GLY A 45 17.20 6.66 3.94
CA GLY A 45 16.80 7.71 3.00
C GLY A 45 15.89 7.21 1.87
N ASP A 46 15.58 5.91 1.82
CA ASP A 46 14.65 5.38 0.82
C ASP A 46 13.20 5.81 1.13
N LEU A 47 12.46 6.19 0.09
CA LEU A 47 11.02 6.40 0.18
C LEU A 47 10.31 5.12 -0.25
N ILE A 48 9.51 4.57 0.65
CA ILE A 48 8.59 3.47 0.36
C ILE A 48 7.18 4.02 0.27
N THR A 49 6.42 3.58 -0.74
CA THR A 49 4.97 3.83 -0.80
C THR A 49 4.18 2.53 -0.75
N LEU A 50 3.06 2.55 -0.05
CA LEU A 50 2.15 1.42 0.09
C LEU A 50 0.74 1.85 -0.36
N GLU A 51 0.12 1.04 -1.18
CA GLU A 51 -1.25 1.21 -1.67
C GLU A 51 -1.97 -0.14 -1.74
N PRO A 52 -3.31 -0.19 -1.66
CA PRO A 52 -4.05 -1.41 -1.95
C PRO A 52 -3.77 -1.90 -3.38
N ALA A 53 -3.73 -3.20 -3.59
CA ALA A 53 -3.64 -3.76 -4.93
C ALA A 53 -4.99 -3.64 -5.66
N TYR A 54 -4.94 -3.37 -6.97
CA TYR A 54 -6.12 -3.35 -7.82
C TYR A 54 -5.91 -4.21 -9.06
N ASN A 55 -6.96 -4.92 -9.46
CA ASN A 55 -7.04 -5.57 -10.76
C ASN A 55 -7.87 -4.69 -11.69
N CYS A 56 -7.21 -4.08 -12.67
CA CYS A 56 -7.85 -3.24 -13.68
C CYS A 56 -8.08 -4.04 -14.97
N LYS A 57 -9.28 -3.96 -15.52
CA LYS A 57 -9.67 -4.59 -16.79
C LYS A 57 -10.33 -3.56 -17.71
N GLY A 58 -10.20 -3.77 -19.01
CA GLY A 58 -10.80 -2.94 -20.06
C GLY A 58 -9.80 -2.03 -20.77
N ARG A 59 -9.90 -1.96 -22.10
CA ARG A 59 -8.99 -1.16 -22.95
C ARG A 59 -9.40 0.31 -23.08
N LEU A 60 -10.70 0.58 -23.21
CA LEU A 60 -11.25 1.93 -23.41
C LEU A 60 -11.81 2.53 -22.12
N ILE A 61 -12.52 1.72 -21.33
CA ILE A 61 -13.00 2.07 -19.99
C ILE A 61 -12.31 1.10 -19.04
N LYS A 62 -11.38 1.63 -18.23
CA LYS A 62 -10.68 0.85 -17.21
C LYS A 62 -11.58 0.72 -15.98
N THR A 63 -11.98 -0.50 -15.63
CA THR A 63 -12.64 -0.81 -14.36
C THR A 63 -11.61 -1.46 -13.44
N CYS A 64 -11.37 -0.86 -12.29
CA CYS A 64 -10.43 -1.36 -11.29
C CYS A 64 -11.18 -1.85 -10.06
N THR A 65 -10.85 -3.06 -9.61
CA THR A 65 -11.40 -3.65 -8.38
C THR A 65 -10.26 -3.90 -7.41
N ALA A 66 -10.43 -3.52 -6.14
CA ALA A 66 -9.46 -3.81 -5.10
C ALA A 66 -9.31 -5.33 -4.95
N VAL A 67 -8.10 -5.77 -4.63
CA VAL A 67 -7.84 -7.17 -4.32
C VAL A 67 -7.62 -7.31 -2.83
N ASP A 68 -8.57 -7.96 -2.17
CA ASP A 68 -8.54 -8.12 -0.73
C ASP A 68 -7.28 -8.86 -0.28
N GLY A 69 -6.66 -8.33 0.77
CA GLY A 69 -5.45 -8.90 1.37
C GLY A 69 -4.16 -8.64 0.59
N GLU A 70 -4.21 -7.89 -0.51
CA GLU A 70 -3.05 -7.57 -1.33
C GLU A 70 -2.74 -6.08 -1.35
N ILE A 71 -1.44 -5.79 -1.30
CA ILE A 71 -0.89 -4.44 -1.31
C ILE A 71 0.23 -4.32 -2.33
N VAL A 72 0.46 -3.10 -2.81
CA VAL A 72 1.58 -2.77 -3.69
C VAL A 72 2.55 -1.90 -2.91
N LEU A 73 3.77 -2.41 -2.76
CA LEU A 73 4.92 -1.69 -2.24
C LEU A 73 5.71 -1.12 -3.42
N THR A 74 5.86 0.20 -3.47
CA THR A 74 6.80 0.86 -4.39
C THR A 74 8.04 1.29 -3.63
N LYS A 75 9.21 0.80 -4.06
CA LYS A 75 10.52 1.22 -3.57
C LYS A 75 11.43 1.46 -4.75
N ASN A 76 12.08 2.62 -4.82
CA ASN A 76 13.03 2.96 -5.89
C ASN A 76 12.46 2.72 -7.30
N LYS A 77 11.21 3.17 -7.52
CA LYS A 77 10.41 3.01 -8.75
C LYS A 77 10.07 1.56 -9.12
N LYS A 78 10.45 0.57 -8.31
CA LYS A 78 10.05 -0.82 -8.47
C LYS A 78 8.78 -1.07 -7.66
N LYS A 79 7.77 -1.64 -8.31
CA LYS A 79 6.52 -2.07 -7.66
C LYS A 79 6.58 -3.55 -7.36
N ILE A 80 6.27 -3.92 -6.12
CA ILE A 80 6.20 -5.29 -5.64
C ILE A 80 4.81 -5.51 -5.08
N ARG A 81 4.12 -6.54 -5.57
CA ARG A 81 2.82 -6.95 -5.05
C ARG A 81 3.03 -7.95 -3.92
N LEU A 82 2.45 -7.66 -2.76
CA LEU A 82 2.61 -8.41 -1.53
C LEU A 82 1.25 -8.87 -1.03
N THR A 83 1.20 -10.09 -0.50
CA THR A 83 0.03 -10.64 0.18
C THR A 83 0.22 -10.47 1.68
N SER A 84 -0.64 -9.66 2.31
CA SER A 84 -0.69 -9.44 3.75
C SER A 84 -2.05 -8.85 4.14
N GLN A 85 -2.91 -9.70 4.72
CA GLN A 85 -4.24 -9.29 5.17
C GLN A 85 -4.17 -8.19 6.22
N GLU A 86 -3.26 -8.31 7.19
CA GLU A 86 -3.16 -7.36 8.29
C GLU A 86 -2.74 -5.96 7.81
N LEU A 87 -1.80 -5.89 6.87
CA LEU A 87 -1.37 -4.62 6.29
C LEU A 87 -2.42 -4.03 5.35
N TYR A 88 -3.12 -4.88 4.59
CA TYR A 88 -4.26 -4.46 3.77
C TYR A 88 -5.37 -3.85 4.63
N ASP A 89 -5.78 -4.54 5.69
CA ASP A 89 -6.84 -4.09 6.60
C ASP A 89 -6.43 -2.79 7.30
N TRP A 90 -5.18 -2.71 7.78
CA TRP A 90 -4.68 -1.51 8.44
C TRP A 90 -4.68 -0.31 7.50
N ILE A 91 -4.16 -0.46 6.28
CA ILE A 91 -4.18 0.61 5.28
C ILE A 91 -5.62 1.01 4.99
N SER A 92 -6.52 0.04 4.76
CA SER A 92 -7.93 0.27 4.42
C SER A 92 -8.74 0.93 5.54
N MET A 93 -8.48 0.60 6.81
CA MET A 93 -9.13 1.26 7.95
C MET A 93 -8.68 2.71 8.09
N ASN A 94 -7.37 2.95 8.03
CA ASN A 94 -6.82 4.32 8.10
C ASN A 94 -7.22 5.15 6.87
N LEU A 95 -7.44 4.49 5.73
CA LEU A 95 -8.02 5.05 4.50
C LEU A 95 -9.41 5.65 4.75
N LEU A 96 -10.29 4.84 5.34
CA LEU A 96 -11.70 5.18 5.55
C LEU A 96 -11.83 6.32 6.57
N ASP A 97 -10.96 6.36 7.58
CA ASP A 97 -10.90 7.45 8.54
C ASP A 97 -10.45 8.78 7.91
N HIS A 98 -9.52 8.74 6.96
CA HIS A 98 -9.09 9.94 6.23
C HIS A 98 -10.20 10.48 5.30
N LEU A 99 -10.97 9.59 4.66
CA LEU A 99 -12.10 9.99 3.81
C LEU A 99 -13.26 10.57 4.64
N LYS A 100 -13.59 9.97 5.79
CA LYS A 100 -14.66 10.45 6.69
C LYS A 100 -14.38 11.82 7.31
N LYS A 101 -13.12 12.22 7.47
CA LYS A 101 -12.74 13.54 8.01
C LYS A 101 -12.88 14.70 7.00
N ASN A 102 -13.18 14.39 5.74
CA ASN A 102 -13.36 15.38 4.68
C ASN A 102 -14.83 15.55 4.25
N PHE A 103 -15.78 15.03 5.05
CA PHE A 103 -17.22 15.22 4.90
C PHE A 103 -17.85 15.67 6.21
#